data_AF-A0A8J4EFJ5-F1
#
_entry.id   AF-A0A8J4EFJ5-F1
#
_cell.length_a   1.000
_cell.length_b   1.000
_cell.length_c   1.000
_cell.angle_alpha   90.00
_cell.angle_beta   90.00
_cell.angle_gamma   90.00
#
_symmetry.space_group_name_H-M   'P 1'
#
loop_
_entity.id
_entity.type
_entity.pdbx_description
1 polymer ?
#
loop_
_entity_poly.entity_id
_entity_poly.type
_entity_poly.pdbx_seq_one_letter_code
_entity_poly.pdbx_strand_id
1 'polypeptide(L)'
;MSVGLEIENPLNGTGQPVADQNGTVSPLVLGTDSVGVRGGGTAAPVEIARDVTLEYNGSPRLVLHSRGNGTQRFSIRATNDRDDSGGRRLVVRNESQGVDILVFDLEGIFTDKDIKIERSGSPRITLYSRGDGTQRYSMRATNDADPAGGRRFVVRNESAGEDDLILDSAGRLRVRGDIILTGADCAEVFPIDDAEDPEPGTVMVLGDDGRLRGSDRAYDQRVAGVISGAGDYRPGLVLGGGSAADTRLPLALNGRVFCKVDAVVAPVGVGDLLTTSTVAGHAMRATDRDRAFGAVIGKALRPLASGRGLVPILVALQ
;
A
#
# COMPACT_ATOMS: atom_id res chain seq x y z
N MET A 1 28.54 12.03 51.00
CA MET A 1 29.76 11.34 50.55
C MET A 1 29.56 10.95 49.09
N SER A 2 30.03 11.78 48.17
CA SER A 2 30.14 11.44 46.75
C SER A 2 31.48 10.75 46.55
N VAL A 3 31.47 9.46 46.21
CA VAL A 3 32.68 8.73 45.83
C VAL A 3 32.95 9.10 44.36
N GLY A 4 33.66 10.20 44.15
CA GLY A 4 34.22 10.55 42.84
C GLY A 4 35.55 9.83 42.68
N LEU A 5 35.79 9.26 41.50
CA LEU A 5 37.11 8.73 41.14
C LEU A 5 38.12 9.89 41.15
N GLU A 6 39.02 9.91 42.12
CA GLU A 6 40.19 10.79 42.15
C GLU A 6 41.37 10.02 41.55
N ILE A 7 41.97 10.55 40.49
CA ILE A 7 43.15 9.95 39.85
C ILE A 7 44.38 10.47 40.58
N GLU A 8 44.89 9.70 41.54
CA GLU A 8 45.97 10.12 42.44
C GLU A 8 47.40 10.03 41.84
N ASN A 9 47.61 9.54 40.61
CA ASN A 9 48.95 9.43 40.01
C ASN A 9 49.01 9.72 38.50
N PRO A 10 50.14 10.24 37.97
CA PRO A 10 50.31 10.48 36.54
C PRO A 10 50.28 9.18 35.72
N LEU A 11 49.49 9.19 34.65
CA LEU A 11 49.28 8.08 33.73
C LEU A 11 50.60 7.72 33.02
N ASN A 12 51.09 6.49 33.20
CA ASN A 12 52.19 5.95 32.41
C ASN A 12 51.66 4.99 31.32
N GLY A 13 52.49 4.67 30.31
CA GLY A 13 52.11 4.04 29.04
C GLY A 13 51.55 2.61 29.08
N THR A 14 51.17 2.10 30.26
CA THR A 14 50.56 0.79 30.47
C THR A 14 49.30 1.00 31.29
N GLY A 15 48.13 0.96 30.64
CA GLY A 15 46.82 1.39 31.19
C GLY A 15 46.47 0.93 32.61
N GLN A 16 45.61 1.68 33.30
CA GLN A 16 45.25 1.41 34.69
C GLN A 16 44.23 0.26 34.80
N PRO A 17 44.40 -0.70 35.72
CA PRO A 17 43.46 -1.79 35.93
C PRO A 17 42.15 -1.29 36.56
N VAL A 18 41.01 -1.61 35.96
CA VAL A 18 39.67 -1.43 36.55
C VAL A 18 39.09 -2.82 36.82
N ALA A 19 38.72 -3.10 38.07
CA ALA A 19 38.15 -4.37 38.49
C ALA A 19 36.61 -4.28 38.55
N ASP A 20 35.92 -5.31 38.05
CA ASP A 20 34.48 -5.44 38.28
C ASP A 20 34.17 -5.95 39.70
N GLN A 21 32.88 -5.99 40.05
CA GLN A 21 32.39 -6.48 41.35
C GLN A 21 32.74 -7.95 41.67
N ASN A 22 33.23 -8.70 40.68
CA ASN A 22 33.67 -10.09 40.79
C ASN A 22 35.21 -10.22 40.78
N GLY A 23 35.95 -9.09 40.77
CA GLY A 23 37.41 -9.06 40.77
C GLY A 23 38.07 -9.23 39.40
N THR A 24 37.32 -9.21 38.31
CA THR A 24 37.87 -9.32 36.94
C THR A 24 38.51 -8.00 36.54
N VAL A 25 39.81 -8.01 36.26
CA VAL A 25 40.59 -6.81 35.94
C VAL A 25 40.64 -6.57 34.43
N SER A 26 40.16 -5.40 33.99
CA SER A 26 40.31 -4.92 32.61
C SER A 26 41.13 -3.63 32.59
N PRO A 27 42.15 -3.49 31.72
CA PRO A 27 42.89 -2.23 31.60
C PRO A 27 42.01 -1.13 30.99
N LEU A 28 41.87 -0.02 31.70
CA LEU A 28 41.48 1.29 31.17
C LEU A 28 42.70 1.91 30.51
N VAL A 29 42.63 2.09 29.19
CA VAL A 29 43.66 2.70 28.37
C VAL A 29 43.25 4.14 28.09
N LEU A 30 44.08 5.09 28.52
CA LEU A 30 43.98 6.51 28.19
C LEU A 30 45.19 6.85 27.31
N GLY A 31 44.96 7.08 26.02
CA GLY A 31 45.96 7.55 25.06
C GLY A 31 45.63 8.95 24.56
N THR A 32 46.57 9.61 23.88
CA THR A 32 46.34 10.93 23.25
C THR A 32 45.19 10.92 22.24
N ASP A 33 44.94 9.75 21.63
CA ASP A 33 44.01 9.59 20.51
C ASP A 33 42.80 8.71 20.86
N SER A 34 42.73 8.10 22.06
CA SER A 34 41.61 7.23 22.45
C SER A 34 41.50 6.99 23.97
N VAL A 35 40.26 6.77 24.44
CA VAL A 35 39.93 6.25 25.78
C VAL A 35 39.18 4.94 25.58
N GLY A 36 39.60 3.84 26.22
CA GLY A 36 38.94 2.56 26.05
C GLY A 36 39.20 1.55 27.18
N VAL A 37 38.23 0.66 27.41
CA VAL A 37 38.37 -0.50 28.30
C VAL A 37 38.58 -1.74 27.44
N ARG A 38 39.68 -2.48 27.66
CA ARG A 38 39.98 -3.71 26.92
C ARG A 38 39.53 -4.91 27.76
N GLY A 39 38.47 -5.60 27.35
CA GLY A 39 38.00 -6.80 28.08
C GLY A 39 39.02 -7.94 28.04
N GLY A 40 39.35 -8.51 29.20
CA GLY A 40 40.22 -9.70 29.34
C GLY A 40 39.54 -11.04 29.04
N GLY A 41 38.26 -11.04 28.67
CA GLY A 41 37.47 -12.23 28.37
C GLY A 41 36.34 -11.97 27.36
N THR A 42 35.72 -13.04 26.87
CA THR A 42 34.63 -12.99 25.88
C THR A 42 33.35 -12.42 26.49
N ALA A 43 32.91 -11.27 25.98
CA ALA A 43 31.56 -10.68 26.08
C ALA A 43 31.10 -10.14 27.46
N ALA A 44 31.71 -9.04 27.93
CA ALA A 44 31.05 -8.13 28.87
C ALA A 44 30.79 -6.77 28.16
N PRO A 45 29.56 -6.23 28.18
CA PRO A 45 29.27 -4.91 27.62
C PRO A 45 29.92 -3.82 28.49
N VAL A 46 30.41 -2.74 27.86
CA VAL A 46 30.80 -1.52 28.57
C VAL A 46 29.52 -0.76 28.87
N GLU A 47 29.08 -0.74 30.13
CA GLU A 47 27.91 0.01 30.58
C GLU A 47 28.33 1.40 31.07
N ILE A 48 27.73 2.45 30.51
CA ILE A 48 27.97 3.84 30.89
C ILE A 48 26.69 4.35 31.53
N ALA A 49 26.73 4.64 32.84
CA ALA A 49 25.54 4.93 33.63
C ALA A 49 24.86 6.28 33.29
N ARG A 50 25.50 7.12 32.47
CA ARG A 50 25.07 8.48 32.08
C ARG A 50 25.47 8.78 30.63
N ASP A 51 25.45 10.05 30.24
CA ASP A 51 25.73 10.49 28.88
C ASP A 51 27.19 10.24 28.47
N VAL A 52 27.39 9.92 27.18
CA VAL A 52 28.68 9.91 26.52
C VAL A 52 28.82 11.18 25.70
N THR A 53 29.59 12.15 26.19
CA THR A 53 29.84 13.42 25.50
C THR A 53 31.17 13.37 24.74
N LEU A 54 31.12 13.54 23.42
CA LEU A 54 32.30 13.67 22.55
C LEU A 54 32.43 15.13 22.09
N GLU A 55 33.22 15.92 22.81
CA GLU A 55 33.48 17.33 22.49
C GLU A 55 34.87 17.50 21.85
N TYR A 56 34.89 17.98 20.60
CA TYR A 56 36.11 18.28 19.87
C TYR A 56 35.85 19.41 18.86
N ASN A 57 36.83 20.30 18.67
CA ASN A 57 36.82 21.26 17.57
C ASN A 57 37.05 20.51 16.24
N GLY A 58 35.96 20.00 15.65
CA GLY A 58 36.04 19.07 14.53
C GLY A 58 34.73 18.30 14.35
N SER A 59 34.79 17.16 13.67
CA SER A 59 33.67 16.23 13.50
C SER A 59 33.78 15.08 14.51
N PRO A 60 33.27 15.21 15.76
CA PRO A 60 33.38 14.13 16.75
C PRO A 60 32.72 12.86 16.23
N ARG A 61 33.35 11.72 16.54
CA ARG A 61 33.06 10.45 15.87
C ARG A 61 33.10 9.28 16.84
N LEU A 62 32.03 8.50 16.86
CA LEU A 62 32.00 7.16 17.46
C LEU A 62 32.36 6.13 16.39
N VAL A 63 33.35 5.26 16.65
CA VAL A 63 33.79 4.23 15.71
C VAL A 63 33.50 2.84 16.28
N LEU A 64 32.81 2.01 15.51
CA LEU A 64 32.51 0.63 15.85
C LEU A 64 33.32 -0.32 14.95
N HIS A 65 34.03 -1.26 15.56
CA HIS A 65 34.77 -2.31 14.86
C HIS A 65 34.06 -3.65 15.06
N SER A 66 33.62 -4.28 13.98
CA SER A 66 33.17 -5.67 14.01
C SER A 66 34.32 -6.56 13.52
N ARG A 67 34.78 -7.47 14.38
CA ARG A 67 35.87 -8.42 14.08
C ARG A 67 35.28 -9.84 14.00
N GLY A 68 35.16 -10.34 12.76
CA GLY A 68 34.67 -11.67 12.39
C GLY A 68 35.34 -12.13 11.09
N ASN A 69 34.60 -12.71 10.13
CA ASN A 69 35.06 -13.03 8.76
C ASN A 69 35.42 -11.76 7.96
N GLY A 70 36.49 -11.07 8.35
CA GLY A 70 36.85 -9.72 7.93
C GLY A 70 36.63 -8.67 9.02
N THR A 71 37.42 -7.59 9.00
CA THR A 71 37.21 -6.42 9.88
C THR A 71 36.37 -5.40 9.14
N GLN A 72 35.17 -5.13 9.62
CA GLN A 72 34.33 -4.04 9.14
C GLN A 72 34.35 -2.87 10.14
N ARG A 73 34.45 -1.66 9.60
CA ARG A 73 34.50 -0.42 10.37
C ARG A 73 33.28 0.43 10.04
N PHE A 74 32.55 0.83 11.07
CA PHE A 74 31.43 1.76 10.96
C PHE A 74 31.70 3.00 11.81
N SER A 75 31.13 4.14 11.43
CA SER A 75 31.18 5.34 12.25
C SER A 75 29.87 6.09 12.31
N ILE A 76 29.64 6.77 13.43
CA ILE A 76 28.59 7.78 13.58
C ILE A 76 29.30 9.09 13.92
N ARG A 77 29.11 10.14 13.11
CA ARG A 77 29.76 11.44 13.33
C ARG A 77 28.80 12.61 13.12
N ALA A 78 28.89 13.62 13.98
CA ALA A 78 28.39 14.95 13.68
C ALA A 78 29.49 15.67 12.90
N THR A 79 29.19 16.06 11.66
CA THR A 79 30.19 16.63 10.75
C THR A 79 30.24 18.15 10.85
N ASN A 80 31.41 18.70 10.54
CA ASN A 80 31.57 20.13 10.24
C ASN A 80 31.14 20.50 8.82
N ASP A 81 30.88 19.51 7.98
CA ASP A 81 30.29 19.71 6.66
C ASP A 81 28.88 20.28 6.85
N ARG A 82 28.58 21.34 6.10
CA ARG A 82 27.28 21.99 6.14
C ARG A 82 26.35 21.41 5.08
N ASP A 83 25.09 21.26 5.41
CA ASP A 83 24.03 21.18 4.40
C ASP A 83 23.82 22.54 3.69
N ASP A 84 22.98 22.56 2.65
CA ASP A 84 22.72 23.78 1.86
C ASP A 84 22.02 24.86 2.70
N SER A 85 21.43 24.48 3.83
CA SER A 85 20.82 25.34 4.84
C SER A 85 21.79 25.79 5.96
N GLY A 86 23.07 25.39 5.89
CA GLY A 86 24.13 25.76 6.84
C GLY A 86 24.19 24.90 8.12
N GLY A 87 23.34 23.88 8.25
CA GLY A 87 23.28 22.94 9.36
C GLY A 87 24.35 21.86 9.33
N ARG A 88 24.68 21.30 10.50
CA ARG A 88 25.63 20.19 10.62
C ARG A 88 24.95 18.87 10.29
N ARG A 89 25.64 17.98 9.57
CA ARG A 89 25.11 16.64 9.23
C ARG A 89 25.49 15.59 10.29
N LEU A 90 24.56 14.73 10.66
CA LEU A 90 24.82 13.48 11.40
C LEU A 90 24.91 12.32 10.41
N VAL A 91 26.04 11.62 10.37
CA VAL A 91 26.33 10.60 9.35
C VAL A 91 26.64 9.26 10.01
N VAL A 92 25.98 8.20 9.57
CA VAL A 92 26.37 6.80 9.76
C VAL A 92 27.12 6.33 8.51
N ARG A 93 28.40 6.01 8.62
CA ARG A 93 29.27 5.61 7.49
C ARG A 93 29.80 4.19 7.64
N ASN A 94 29.83 3.44 6.53
CA ASN A 94 30.70 2.26 6.39
C ASN A 94 32.07 2.72 5.91
N GLU A 95 33.02 2.66 6.82
CA GLU A 95 34.37 3.18 6.62
C GLU A 95 35.24 2.21 5.84
N SER A 96 34.94 0.91 5.95
CA SER A 96 35.61 -0.12 5.14
C SER A 96 35.25 -0.02 3.66
N GLN A 97 34.08 0.53 3.33
CA GLN A 97 33.60 0.70 1.95
C GLN A 97 33.66 2.16 1.47
N GLY A 98 34.00 3.11 2.36
CA GLY A 98 34.05 4.54 2.02
C GLY A 98 32.68 5.18 1.77
N VAL A 99 31.58 4.59 2.23
CA VAL A 99 30.19 4.93 1.86
C VAL A 99 29.39 5.43 3.07
N ASP A 100 28.69 6.56 2.92
CA ASP A 100 27.79 7.12 3.95
C ASP A 100 26.41 6.46 3.86
N ILE A 101 26.08 5.54 4.79
CA ILE A 101 24.87 4.72 4.75
C ILE A 101 23.62 5.54 5.05
N LEU A 102 23.68 6.41 6.06
CA LEU A 102 22.56 7.19 6.54
C LEU A 102 23.05 8.58 6.96
N VAL A 103 22.46 9.63 6.42
CA VAL A 103 22.78 11.02 6.72
C VAL A 103 21.51 11.71 7.20
N PHE A 104 21.60 12.44 8.31
CA PHE A 104 20.57 13.35 8.78
C PHE A 104 21.13 14.76 8.68
N ASP A 105 20.35 15.68 8.16
CA ASP A 105 20.66 17.11 8.17
C ASP A 105 19.38 17.94 8.42
N LEU A 106 19.43 19.26 8.25
CA LEU A 106 18.26 20.12 8.45
C LEU A 106 17.17 19.95 7.38
N GLU A 107 17.55 19.43 6.21
CA GLU A 107 16.66 19.23 5.08
C GLU A 107 16.01 17.84 5.11
N GLY A 108 16.64 16.85 5.73
CA GLY A 108 16.12 15.49 5.67
C GLY A 108 16.93 14.33 6.24
N ILE A 109 16.45 13.12 5.92
CA ILE A 109 17.15 11.84 6.10
C ILE A 109 17.50 11.31 4.71
N PHE A 110 18.75 10.93 4.50
CA PHE A 110 19.28 10.45 3.23
C PHE A 110 19.94 9.10 3.47
N THR A 111 19.73 8.15 2.58
CA THR A 111 20.60 6.98 2.49
C THR A 111 21.52 7.12 1.28
N ASP A 112 22.66 6.44 1.28
CA ASP A 112 23.66 6.54 0.19
C ASP A 112 23.05 6.38 -1.21
N LYS A 113 21.95 5.63 -1.30
CA LYS A 113 21.46 5.13 -2.57
C LYS A 113 19.95 5.30 -2.77
N ASP A 114 19.06 4.87 -1.90
CA ASP A 114 17.72 4.54 -2.40
C ASP A 114 16.57 5.39 -1.86
N ILE A 115 16.76 6.11 -0.75
CA ILE A 115 15.68 6.85 -0.07
C ILE A 115 16.14 8.23 0.39
N LYS A 116 15.36 9.27 0.06
CA LYS A 116 15.51 10.65 0.57
C LYS A 116 14.20 11.10 1.21
N ILE A 117 14.23 11.63 2.44
CA ILE A 117 13.06 12.20 3.15
C ILE A 117 13.31 13.68 3.37
N GLU A 118 12.55 14.56 2.74
CA GLU A 118 12.72 16.02 2.82
C GLU A 118 11.60 16.71 3.61
N ARG A 119 11.91 17.79 4.35
CA ARG A 119 10.96 18.46 5.25
C ARG A 119 10.45 19.84 4.81
N SER A 120 11.05 20.50 3.82
CA SER A 120 10.69 21.87 3.43
C SER A 120 9.78 21.92 2.19
N GLY A 121 8.88 22.92 2.13
CA GLY A 121 8.13 23.33 0.93
C GLY A 121 7.08 22.36 0.35
N SER A 122 7.26 21.04 0.47
CA SER A 122 6.30 19.95 0.19
C SER A 122 7.01 18.68 0.64
N PRO A 123 6.80 18.22 1.88
CA PRO A 123 7.58 17.12 2.41
C PRO A 123 7.42 15.90 1.51
N ARG A 124 8.53 15.28 1.13
CA ARG A 124 8.55 14.18 0.16
C ARG A 124 9.49 13.06 0.54
N ILE A 125 9.10 11.86 0.13
CA ILE A 125 9.96 10.67 0.13
C ILE A 125 10.31 10.38 -1.32
N THR A 126 11.60 10.36 -1.67
CA THR A 126 12.08 10.06 -3.02
C THR A 126 12.74 8.69 -3.04
N LEU A 127 12.34 7.86 -4.00
CA LEU A 127 12.91 6.55 -4.28
C LEU A 127 13.73 6.62 -5.58
N TYR A 128 14.92 6.03 -5.54
CA TYR A 128 15.80 5.92 -6.70
C TYR A 128 15.81 4.47 -7.19
N SER A 129 15.29 4.24 -8.39
CA SER A 129 15.47 2.96 -9.09
C SER A 129 16.74 3.04 -9.93
N ARG A 130 17.75 2.23 -9.59
CA ARG A 130 19.01 2.13 -10.34
C ARG A 130 19.06 0.79 -11.08
N GLY A 131 19.04 0.85 -12.42
CA GLY A 131 19.13 -0.28 -13.35
C GLY A 131 19.74 0.19 -14.69
N ASP A 132 19.10 -0.13 -15.82
CA ASP A 132 19.44 0.39 -17.17
C ASP A 132 19.09 1.89 -17.33
N GLY A 133 19.56 2.71 -16.40
CA GLY A 133 19.16 4.11 -16.18
C GLY A 133 18.79 4.37 -14.71
N THR A 134 18.79 5.63 -14.30
CA THR A 134 18.25 6.06 -13.00
C THR A 134 16.87 6.66 -13.20
N GLN A 135 15.84 6.00 -12.66
CA GLN A 135 14.49 6.56 -12.60
C GLN A 135 14.18 7.01 -11.18
N ARG A 136 13.62 8.21 -11.03
CA ARG A 136 13.30 8.80 -9.74
C ARG A 136 11.79 8.95 -9.60
N TYR A 137 11.27 8.48 -8.47
CA TYR A 137 9.89 8.70 -8.07
C TYR A 137 9.85 9.41 -6.73
N SER A 138 8.92 10.34 -6.55
CA SER A 138 8.65 10.96 -5.25
C SER A 138 7.20 10.76 -4.83
N MET A 139 6.99 10.63 -3.53
CA MET A 139 5.69 10.71 -2.88
C MET A 139 5.69 11.95 -2.00
N ARG A 140 4.73 12.88 -2.21
CA ARG A 140 4.69 14.15 -1.47
C ARG A 140 3.29 14.59 -1.10
N ALA A 141 3.18 15.32 0.01
CA ALA A 141 2.05 16.19 0.27
C ALA A 141 2.39 17.59 -0.25
N THR A 142 1.57 18.16 -1.14
CA THR A 142 1.85 19.49 -1.71
C THR A 142 1.55 20.59 -0.70
N ASN A 143 2.31 21.68 -0.75
CA ASN A 143 1.96 22.90 0.00
C ASN A 143 0.94 23.77 -0.74
N ASP A 144 0.86 23.67 -2.07
CA ASP A 144 -0.14 24.37 -2.85
C ASP A 144 -1.53 23.82 -2.59
N ALA A 145 -2.47 24.73 -2.36
CA ALA A 145 -3.89 24.40 -2.30
C ALA A 145 -4.36 23.88 -3.67
N ASP A 146 -5.13 22.81 -3.65
CA ASP A 146 -5.95 22.41 -4.79
C ASP A 146 -7.16 23.35 -4.93
N PRO A 147 -8.00 23.19 -5.97
CA PRO A 147 -9.19 24.03 -6.15
C PRO A 147 -10.21 23.95 -5.01
N ALA A 148 -10.14 22.94 -4.13
CA ALA A 148 -10.99 22.79 -2.96
C ALA A 148 -10.35 23.39 -1.69
N GLY A 149 -9.15 23.98 -1.79
CA GLY A 149 -8.46 24.66 -0.70
C GLY A 149 -7.58 23.76 0.17
N GLY A 150 -7.48 22.46 -0.14
CA GLY A 150 -6.68 21.50 0.62
C GLY A 150 -5.40 21.08 -0.09
N ARG A 151 -4.60 20.23 0.57
CA ARG A 151 -3.34 19.72 0.01
C ARG A 151 -3.56 18.45 -0.79
N ARG A 152 -2.69 18.20 -1.78
CA ARG A 152 -2.73 16.98 -2.60
C ARG A 152 -1.70 15.97 -2.09
N PHE A 153 -2.06 14.69 -2.11
CA PHE A 153 -1.08 13.60 -2.06
C PHE A 153 -0.72 13.20 -3.48
N VAL A 154 0.58 13.17 -3.80
CA VAL A 154 1.06 12.99 -5.17
C VAL A 154 2.17 11.95 -5.24
N VAL A 155 2.04 11.00 -6.18
CA VAL A 155 3.14 10.17 -6.67
C VAL A 155 3.60 10.72 -8.01
N ARG A 156 4.86 11.15 -8.09
CA ARG A 156 5.44 11.82 -9.27
C ARG A 156 6.62 11.05 -9.81
N ASN A 157 6.69 10.95 -11.13
CA ASN A 157 7.88 10.55 -11.85
C ASN A 157 8.77 11.79 -12.01
N GLU A 158 9.74 11.94 -11.12
CA GLU A 158 10.66 13.08 -11.10
C GLU A 158 11.62 13.07 -12.29
N SER A 159 11.86 11.90 -12.91
CA SER A 159 12.64 11.81 -14.14
C SER A 159 11.85 12.30 -15.37
N ALA A 160 10.54 12.07 -15.40
CA ALA A 160 9.67 12.54 -16.48
C ALA A 160 9.10 13.96 -16.25
N GLY A 161 9.13 14.46 -15.01
CA GLY A 161 8.55 15.76 -14.65
C GLY A 161 7.03 15.73 -14.52
N GLU A 162 6.44 14.57 -14.22
CA GLU A 162 5.00 14.30 -14.40
C GLU A 162 4.40 13.63 -13.17
N ASP A 163 3.18 14.02 -12.80
CA ASP A 163 2.44 13.44 -11.67
C ASP A 163 1.64 12.21 -12.19
N ASP A 164 2.02 11.01 -11.74
CA ASP A 164 1.41 9.75 -12.20
C ASP A 164 0.14 9.40 -11.41
N LEU A 165 0.08 9.79 -10.13
CA LEU A 165 -1.08 9.62 -9.27
C LEU A 165 -1.29 10.85 -8.37
N ILE A 166 -2.52 11.35 -8.28
CA ILE A 166 -2.91 12.46 -7.43
C ILE A 166 -4.19 12.10 -6.66
N LEU A 167 -4.16 12.26 -5.34
CA LEU A 167 -5.35 12.33 -4.49
C LEU A 167 -5.51 13.76 -4.00
N ASP A 168 -6.60 14.41 -4.39
CA ASP A 168 -6.93 15.77 -3.96
C ASP A 168 -7.75 15.79 -2.66
N SER A 169 -7.91 16.96 -2.07
CA SER A 169 -8.64 17.15 -0.81
C SER A 169 -10.15 16.98 -0.93
N ALA A 170 -10.68 16.99 -2.15
CA ALA A 170 -12.06 16.62 -2.43
C ALA A 170 -12.25 15.09 -2.56
N GLY A 171 -11.19 14.31 -2.34
CA GLY A 171 -11.22 12.85 -2.42
C GLY A 171 -11.17 12.30 -3.84
N ARG A 172 -10.81 13.11 -4.84
CA ARG A 172 -10.70 12.63 -6.23
C ARG A 172 -9.35 11.99 -6.46
N LEU A 173 -9.38 10.78 -7.00
CA LEU A 173 -8.20 10.07 -7.48
C LEU A 173 -8.01 10.33 -8.98
N ARG A 174 -6.82 10.78 -9.37
CA ARG A 174 -6.41 10.93 -10.77
C ARG A 174 -5.19 10.09 -11.02
N VAL A 175 -5.22 9.31 -12.10
CA VAL A 175 -4.08 8.51 -12.59
C VAL A 175 -3.79 8.97 -14.01
N ARG A 176 -2.51 9.10 -14.38
CA ARG A 176 -2.10 9.58 -15.70
C ARG A 176 -2.46 8.61 -16.83
N GLY A 177 -2.34 7.32 -16.57
CA GLY A 177 -2.62 6.25 -17.54
C GLY A 177 -3.92 5.50 -17.23
N ASP A 178 -4.07 4.34 -17.85
CA ASP A 178 -5.24 3.49 -17.68
C ASP A 178 -5.27 2.83 -16.29
N ILE A 179 -6.47 2.65 -15.76
CA ILE A 179 -6.71 1.86 -14.56
C ILE A 179 -7.05 0.43 -15.01
N ILE A 180 -6.16 -0.51 -14.73
CA ILE A 180 -6.37 -1.94 -15.03
C ILE A 180 -6.99 -2.60 -13.79
N LEU A 181 -8.25 -3.04 -13.92
CA LEU A 181 -8.98 -3.77 -12.89
C LEU A 181 -9.03 -5.25 -13.24
N THR A 182 -8.89 -6.13 -12.24
CA THR A 182 -8.85 -7.59 -12.44
C THR A 182 -10.21 -8.26 -12.40
N GLY A 183 -11.25 -7.55 -11.96
CA GLY A 183 -12.62 -8.06 -11.92
C GLY A 183 -13.33 -8.06 -13.27
N ALA A 184 -14.50 -8.69 -13.33
CA ALA A 184 -15.15 -9.11 -14.56
C ALA A 184 -16.30 -8.19 -15.02
N ASP A 185 -16.98 -7.54 -14.07
CA ASP A 185 -18.13 -6.67 -14.29
C ASP A 185 -17.99 -5.31 -13.58
N CYS A 186 -18.76 -4.34 -14.06
CA CYS A 186 -19.03 -3.08 -13.39
C CYS A 186 -20.38 -3.22 -12.69
N ALA A 187 -20.36 -3.13 -11.36
CA ALA A 187 -21.54 -3.26 -10.52
C ALA A 187 -21.85 -1.97 -9.78
N GLU A 188 -23.11 -1.79 -9.39
CA GLU A 188 -23.54 -0.76 -8.47
C GLU A 188 -24.31 -1.39 -7.31
N VAL A 189 -24.13 -0.84 -6.11
CA VAL A 189 -24.79 -1.32 -4.89
C VAL A 189 -26.21 -0.76 -4.84
N PHE A 190 -27.20 -1.64 -4.93
CA PHE A 190 -28.62 -1.28 -4.87
C PHE A 190 -29.28 -1.75 -3.57
N PRO A 191 -30.28 -1.01 -3.05
CA PRO A 191 -31.15 -1.51 -2.00
C PRO A 191 -31.99 -2.69 -2.50
N ILE A 192 -32.05 -3.74 -1.69
CA ILE A 192 -32.92 -4.91 -1.94
C ILE A 192 -34.10 -4.88 -0.98
N ASP A 193 -35.21 -5.49 -1.36
CA ASP A 193 -36.31 -5.72 -0.43
C ASP A 193 -35.81 -6.59 0.75
N ASP A 194 -36.05 -6.16 1.99
CA ASP A 194 -35.45 -6.77 3.20
C ASP A 194 -35.95 -8.20 3.47
N ALA A 195 -37.05 -8.60 2.83
CA ALA A 195 -37.54 -9.97 2.86
C ALA A 195 -36.75 -10.92 1.93
N GLU A 196 -35.87 -10.40 1.09
CA GLU A 196 -35.08 -11.19 0.14
C GLU A 196 -33.61 -11.35 0.59
N ASP A 197 -33.05 -12.53 0.34
CA ASP A 197 -31.63 -12.83 0.46
C ASP A 197 -31.13 -13.46 -0.85
N PRO A 198 -31.05 -12.69 -1.94
CA PRO A 198 -30.77 -13.23 -3.26
C PRO A 198 -29.28 -13.57 -3.38
N GLU A 199 -28.99 -14.84 -3.65
CA GLU A 199 -27.61 -15.28 -3.87
C GLU A 199 -27.02 -14.66 -5.16
N PRO A 200 -25.68 -14.54 -5.27
CA PRO A 200 -25.03 -14.19 -6.52
C PRO A 200 -25.52 -15.01 -7.72
N GLY A 201 -25.68 -14.33 -8.85
CA GLY A 201 -26.24 -14.88 -10.09
C GLY A 201 -27.76 -14.81 -10.19
N THR A 202 -28.46 -14.36 -9.15
CA THR A 202 -29.90 -14.11 -9.18
C THR A 202 -30.22 -12.92 -10.07
N VAL A 203 -31.19 -13.08 -10.97
CA VAL A 203 -31.72 -12.02 -11.84
C VAL A 203 -32.70 -11.16 -11.06
N MET A 204 -32.52 -9.85 -11.10
CA MET A 204 -33.31 -8.89 -10.33
C MET A 204 -34.13 -7.97 -11.24
N VAL A 205 -35.27 -7.51 -10.72
CA VAL A 205 -36.13 -6.50 -11.33
C VAL A 205 -36.30 -5.31 -10.39
N LEU A 206 -36.60 -4.13 -10.93
CA LEU A 206 -36.99 -2.95 -10.17
C LEU A 206 -38.42 -3.09 -9.66
N GLY A 207 -38.60 -2.91 -8.35
CA GLY A 207 -39.90 -2.66 -7.73
C GLY A 207 -40.35 -1.21 -7.90
N ASP A 208 -41.63 -0.94 -7.64
CA ASP A 208 -42.22 0.40 -7.76
C ASP A 208 -41.66 1.41 -6.74
N ASP A 209 -41.03 0.91 -5.67
CA ASP A 209 -40.31 1.68 -4.64
C ASP A 209 -38.83 1.93 -5.01
N GLY A 210 -38.37 1.44 -6.16
CA GLY A 210 -36.99 1.52 -6.62
C GLY A 210 -36.04 0.50 -5.95
N ARG A 211 -36.54 -0.40 -5.08
CA ARG A 211 -35.75 -1.50 -4.52
C ARG A 211 -35.76 -2.68 -5.46
N LEU A 212 -34.70 -3.49 -5.39
CA LEU A 212 -34.61 -4.71 -6.18
C LEU A 212 -35.36 -5.87 -5.54
N ARG A 213 -35.97 -6.69 -6.40
CA ARG A 213 -36.62 -7.97 -6.06
C ARG A 213 -36.24 -9.04 -7.06
N GLY A 214 -36.26 -10.31 -6.65
CA GLY A 214 -36.00 -11.43 -7.54
C GLY A 214 -37.00 -11.46 -8.70
N SER A 215 -36.52 -11.65 -9.94
CA SER A 215 -37.42 -11.71 -11.10
C SER A 215 -38.31 -12.95 -11.03
N ASP A 216 -39.63 -12.83 -11.20
CA ASP A 216 -40.56 -13.97 -11.13
C ASP A 216 -41.45 -14.11 -12.39
N ARG A 217 -41.28 -13.22 -13.36
CA ARG A 217 -42.08 -13.15 -14.60
C ARG A 217 -41.18 -13.21 -15.82
N ALA A 218 -41.62 -13.98 -16.82
CA ALA A 218 -40.96 -14.04 -18.11
C ALA A 218 -41.10 -12.72 -18.89
N TYR A 219 -40.01 -12.26 -19.51
CA TYR A 219 -39.95 -10.99 -20.25
C TYR A 219 -40.44 -9.78 -19.44
N ASP A 220 -39.97 -9.64 -18.21
CA ASP A 220 -40.25 -8.45 -17.40
C ASP A 220 -39.33 -7.31 -17.86
N GLN A 221 -39.93 -6.22 -18.32
CA GLN A 221 -39.22 -5.03 -18.78
C GLN A 221 -38.57 -4.23 -17.64
N ARG A 222 -38.88 -4.58 -16.39
CA ARG A 222 -38.26 -3.98 -15.19
C ARG A 222 -36.94 -4.66 -14.82
N VAL A 223 -36.45 -5.60 -15.64
CA VAL A 223 -35.17 -6.28 -15.40
C VAL A 223 -34.05 -5.26 -15.21
N ALA A 224 -33.32 -5.42 -14.11
CA ALA A 224 -32.35 -4.42 -13.65
C ALA A 224 -30.91 -4.91 -13.76
N GLY A 225 -30.68 -6.22 -13.78
CA GLY A 225 -29.35 -6.81 -13.79
C GLY A 225 -29.30 -8.14 -13.03
N VAL A 226 -28.07 -8.58 -12.72
CA VAL A 226 -27.80 -9.84 -12.02
C VAL A 226 -26.96 -9.55 -10.78
N ILE A 227 -27.27 -10.16 -9.63
CA ILE A 227 -26.43 -10.04 -8.43
C ILE A 227 -25.01 -10.54 -8.76
N SER A 228 -24.01 -9.69 -8.57
CA SER A 228 -22.62 -9.97 -8.92
C SER A 228 -21.93 -10.90 -7.91
N GLY A 229 -20.82 -11.51 -8.30
CA GLY A 229 -19.95 -12.30 -7.41
C GLY A 229 -20.13 -13.82 -7.44
N ALA A 230 -20.94 -14.36 -8.35
CA ALA A 230 -21.12 -15.80 -8.51
C ALA A 230 -19.93 -16.46 -9.24
N GLY A 231 -19.73 -17.77 -9.00
CA GLY A 231 -18.65 -18.55 -9.62
C GLY A 231 -17.28 -17.91 -9.39
N ASP A 232 -16.49 -17.82 -10.46
CA ASP A 232 -15.14 -17.26 -10.43
C ASP A 232 -15.09 -15.75 -10.79
N TYR A 233 -16.25 -15.11 -11.01
CA TYR A 233 -16.31 -13.69 -11.33
C TYR A 233 -16.53 -12.85 -10.07
N ARG A 234 -15.82 -11.73 -10.01
CA ARG A 234 -15.96 -10.69 -8.98
C ARG A 234 -16.03 -9.33 -9.69
N PRO A 235 -16.79 -8.35 -9.15
CA PRO A 235 -16.85 -7.03 -9.75
C PRO A 235 -15.47 -6.37 -9.74
N GLY A 236 -15.11 -5.77 -10.88
CA GLY A 236 -13.88 -4.99 -11.02
C GLY A 236 -14.06 -3.57 -10.49
N LEU A 237 -15.26 -3.01 -10.66
CA LEU A 237 -15.68 -1.71 -10.16
C LEU A 237 -17.02 -1.86 -9.44
N VAL A 238 -17.13 -1.28 -8.25
CA VAL A 238 -18.38 -1.23 -7.49
C VAL A 238 -18.71 0.24 -7.17
N LEU A 239 -19.85 0.71 -7.68
CA LEU A 239 -20.37 2.05 -7.44
C LEU A 239 -21.42 2.04 -6.31
N GLY A 240 -21.72 3.21 -5.75
CA GLY A 240 -22.74 3.35 -4.69
C GLY A 240 -22.35 2.79 -3.32
N GLY A 241 -21.06 2.49 -3.10
CA GLY A 241 -20.54 2.02 -1.81
C GLY A 241 -20.68 3.07 -0.70
N GLY A 242 -21.20 2.67 0.46
CA GLY A 242 -21.42 3.55 1.62
C GLY A 242 -22.27 2.89 2.71
N SER A 243 -22.29 3.49 3.90
CA SER A 243 -23.07 3.00 5.05
C SER A 243 -24.54 3.43 4.93
N ALA A 244 -25.45 2.45 4.92
CA ALA A 244 -26.86 2.64 5.17
C ALA A 244 -27.44 1.41 5.88
N ALA A 245 -28.51 1.61 6.63
CA ALA A 245 -29.19 0.64 7.50
C ALA A 245 -29.90 -0.52 6.75
N ASP A 246 -29.92 -0.48 5.43
CA ASP A 246 -30.66 -1.39 4.56
C ASP A 246 -29.77 -2.52 4.02
N THR A 247 -30.37 -3.66 3.70
CA THR A 247 -29.67 -4.71 2.96
C THR A 247 -29.40 -4.21 1.54
N ARG A 248 -28.13 -4.25 1.11
CA ARG A 248 -27.71 -3.78 -0.21
C ARG A 248 -26.72 -4.76 -0.85
N LEU A 249 -26.88 -5.01 -2.14
CA LEU A 249 -26.04 -5.96 -2.88
C LEU A 249 -25.53 -5.37 -4.20
N PRO A 250 -24.33 -5.78 -4.65
CA PRO A 250 -23.78 -5.34 -5.92
C PRO A 250 -24.54 -6.00 -7.08
N LEU A 251 -25.14 -5.18 -7.94
CA LEU A 251 -25.82 -5.60 -9.15
C LEU A 251 -24.92 -5.34 -10.36
N ALA A 252 -24.61 -6.38 -11.14
CA ALA A 252 -23.87 -6.26 -12.39
C ALA A 252 -24.71 -5.53 -13.43
N LEU A 253 -24.21 -4.38 -13.91
CA LEU A 253 -24.87 -3.55 -14.94
C LEU A 253 -24.21 -3.70 -16.31
N ASN A 254 -22.91 -4.01 -16.32
CA ASN A 254 -22.15 -4.24 -17.53
C ASN A 254 -20.99 -5.21 -17.29
N GLY A 255 -20.66 -6.02 -18.29
CA GLY A 255 -19.51 -6.93 -18.24
C GLY A 255 -19.90 -8.39 -18.05
N ARG A 256 -18.98 -9.21 -17.54
CA ARG A 256 -19.19 -10.66 -17.41
C ARG A 256 -19.61 -11.03 -16.00
N VAL A 257 -20.76 -11.68 -15.88
CA VAL A 257 -21.30 -12.18 -14.62
C VAL A 257 -21.85 -13.58 -14.82
N PHE A 258 -21.85 -14.39 -13.77
CA PHE A 258 -22.55 -15.66 -13.77
C PHE A 258 -24.03 -15.41 -13.46
N CYS A 259 -24.93 -16.01 -14.23
CA CYS A 259 -26.37 -15.87 -14.13
C CYS A 259 -27.01 -17.23 -13.88
N LYS A 260 -28.00 -17.30 -13.00
CA LYS A 260 -28.89 -18.45 -12.88
C LYS A 260 -29.77 -18.48 -14.12
N VAL A 261 -29.72 -19.57 -14.87
CA VAL A 261 -30.41 -19.72 -16.15
C VAL A 261 -31.27 -20.98 -16.11
N ASP A 262 -32.50 -20.86 -16.60
CA ASP A 262 -33.45 -21.93 -16.83
C ASP A 262 -33.57 -22.23 -18.32
N ALA A 263 -33.11 -23.42 -18.69
CA ALA A 263 -33.16 -23.97 -20.04
C ALA A 263 -34.19 -25.11 -20.17
N VAL A 264 -35.16 -25.21 -19.25
CA VAL A 264 -36.22 -26.24 -19.30
C VAL A 264 -37.10 -26.08 -20.54
N VAL A 265 -37.48 -24.85 -20.89
CA VAL A 265 -38.34 -24.57 -22.06
C VAL A 265 -37.55 -24.58 -23.37
N ALA A 266 -36.32 -24.07 -23.34
CA ALA A 266 -35.47 -23.98 -24.51
C ALA A 266 -33.99 -24.06 -24.14
N PRO A 267 -33.17 -24.84 -24.88
CA PRO A 267 -31.72 -24.84 -24.71
C PRO A 267 -31.14 -23.45 -24.97
N VAL A 268 -30.08 -23.11 -24.23
CA VAL A 268 -29.32 -21.87 -24.40
C VAL A 268 -28.01 -22.15 -25.11
N GLY A 269 -27.75 -21.44 -26.20
CA GLY A 269 -26.49 -21.43 -26.93
C GLY A 269 -25.63 -20.21 -26.62
N VAL A 270 -24.36 -20.24 -27.05
CA VAL A 270 -23.48 -19.06 -26.95
C VAL A 270 -23.99 -17.95 -27.85
N GLY A 271 -24.10 -16.72 -27.32
CA GLY A 271 -24.58 -15.53 -28.04
C GLY A 271 -26.09 -15.35 -28.03
N ASP A 272 -26.85 -16.33 -27.54
CA ASP A 272 -28.30 -16.24 -27.37
C ASP A 272 -28.65 -15.09 -26.42
N LEU A 273 -29.65 -14.30 -26.79
CA LEU A 273 -30.22 -13.28 -25.93
C LEU A 273 -30.95 -13.95 -24.77
N LEU A 274 -30.77 -13.40 -23.58
CA LEU A 274 -31.41 -13.85 -22.36
C LEU A 274 -32.36 -12.79 -21.83
N THR A 275 -33.46 -13.25 -21.23
CA THR A 275 -34.50 -12.44 -20.59
C THR A 275 -34.87 -13.10 -19.25
N THR A 276 -35.63 -12.43 -18.39
CA THR A 276 -36.17 -13.05 -17.16
C THR A 276 -37.02 -14.29 -17.47
N SER A 277 -37.02 -15.27 -16.56
CA SER A 277 -37.82 -16.50 -16.59
C SER A 277 -39.06 -16.38 -15.69
N THR A 278 -39.98 -17.34 -15.81
CA THR A 278 -41.02 -17.58 -14.79
C THR A 278 -40.47 -18.23 -13.52
N VAL A 279 -39.24 -18.74 -13.55
CA VAL A 279 -38.56 -19.25 -12.35
C VAL A 279 -37.90 -18.10 -11.62
N ALA A 280 -38.26 -17.93 -10.35
CA ALA A 280 -37.75 -16.87 -9.49
C ALA A 280 -36.22 -16.74 -9.58
N GLY A 281 -35.73 -15.54 -9.88
CA GLY A 281 -34.32 -15.20 -9.95
C GLY A 281 -33.54 -15.80 -11.12
N HIS A 282 -34.20 -16.41 -12.12
CA HIS A 282 -33.53 -17.03 -13.26
C HIS A 282 -33.79 -16.27 -14.55
N ALA A 283 -32.81 -16.30 -15.46
CA ALA A 283 -33.00 -15.93 -16.86
C ALA A 283 -33.39 -17.16 -17.70
N MET A 284 -33.90 -16.94 -18.90
CA MET A 284 -34.15 -17.95 -19.94
C MET A 284 -33.80 -17.37 -21.31
N ARG A 285 -33.75 -18.22 -22.35
CA ARG A 285 -33.56 -17.75 -23.73
C ARG A 285 -34.72 -16.85 -24.17
N ALA A 286 -34.40 -15.68 -24.73
CA ALA A 286 -35.37 -14.80 -25.37
C ALA A 286 -35.69 -15.30 -26.78
N THR A 287 -36.78 -16.05 -26.90
CA THR A 287 -37.29 -16.62 -28.16
C THR A 287 -38.35 -15.75 -28.83
N ASP A 288 -39.07 -14.94 -28.07
CA ASP A 288 -40.08 -13.99 -28.53
C ASP A 288 -39.43 -12.63 -28.76
N ARG A 289 -39.29 -12.23 -30.02
CA ARG A 289 -38.61 -11.00 -30.41
C ARG A 289 -39.42 -9.75 -30.07
N ASP A 290 -40.75 -9.83 -30.10
CA ASP A 290 -41.63 -8.69 -29.86
C ASP A 290 -41.64 -8.31 -28.38
N ARG A 291 -41.49 -9.30 -27.50
CA ARG A 291 -41.37 -9.10 -26.05
C ARG A 291 -39.95 -8.84 -25.56
N ALA A 292 -38.94 -9.16 -26.37
CA ALA A 292 -37.53 -9.02 -25.97
C ALA A 292 -37.10 -7.56 -25.79
N PHE A 293 -37.70 -6.62 -26.52
CA PHE A 293 -37.35 -5.22 -26.41
C PHE A 293 -37.64 -4.68 -24.99
N GLY A 294 -36.59 -4.19 -24.32
CA GLY A 294 -36.63 -3.74 -22.92
C GLY A 294 -36.60 -4.84 -21.85
N ALA A 295 -36.60 -6.12 -22.23
CA ALA A 295 -36.57 -7.26 -21.29
C ALA A 295 -35.29 -8.10 -21.39
N VAL A 296 -34.42 -7.81 -22.37
CA VAL A 296 -33.13 -8.49 -22.54
C VAL A 296 -32.15 -8.03 -21.47
N ILE A 297 -31.54 -8.98 -20.77
CA ILE A 297 -30.50 -8.73 -19.77
C ILE A 297 -29.08 -8.87 -20.34
N GLY A 298 -28.91 -9.65 -21.41
CA GLY A 298 -27.60 -9.89 -21.98
C GLY A 298 -27.54 -11.10 -22.91
N LYS A 299 -26.31 -11.60 -23.12
CA LYS A 299 -26.01 -12.75 -23.99
C LYS A 299 -25.30 -13.86 -23.23
N ALA A 300 -25.68 -15.10 -23.49
CA ALA A 300 -24.98 -16.26 -22.94
C ALA A 300 -23.54 -16.38 -23.50
N LEU A 301 -22.58 -16.68 -22.62
CA LEU A 301 -21.17 -16.96 -23.00
C LEU A 301 -20.83 -18.44 -22.98
N ARG A 302 -21.72 -19.28 -22.43
CA ARG A 302 -21.63 -20.75 -22.48
C ARG A 302 -23.01 -21.34 -22.74
N PRO A 303 -23.07 -22.55 -23.34
CA PRO A 303 -24.34 -23.21 -23.58
C PRO A 303 -24.89 -23.84 -22.29
N LEU A 304 -26.21 -24.02 -22.23
CA LEU A 304 -26.92 -24.86 -21.26
C LEU A 304 -27.98 -25.67 -22.02
N ALA A 305 -27.75 -26.97 -22.17
CA ALA A 305 -28.57 -27.82 -23.03
C ALA A 305 -29.98 -28.08 -22.46
N SER A 306 -30.11 -28.18 -21.14
CA SER A 306 -31.38 -28.38 -20.44
C SER A 306 -31.25 -28.10 -18.95
N GLY A 307 -32.38 -28.04 -18.25
CA GLY A 307 -32.41 -27.88 -16.80
C GLY A 307 -32.05 -26.47 -16.35
N ARG A 308 -31.56 -26.34 -15.12
CA ARG A 308 -31.17 -25.07 -14.52
C ARG A 308 -29.71 -25.10 -14.14
N GLY A 309 -29.01 -23.98 -14.34
CA GLY A 309 -27.59 -23.92 -14.05
C GLY A 309 -27.07 -22.49 -14.00
N LEU A 310 -25.86 -22.37 -13.50
CA LEU A 310 -25.13 -21.10 -13.46
C LEU A 310 -24.33 -20.95 -14.77
N VAL A 311 -24.68 -19.96 -15.58
CA VAL A 311 -24.11 -19.73 -16.90
C VAL A 311 -23.41 -18.36 -16.92
N PRO A 312 -22.15 -18.23 -17.36
CA PRO A 312 -21.55 -16.93 -17.57
C PRO A 312 -22.26 -16.23 -18.73
N ILE A 313 -22.58 -14.97 -18.54
CA ILE A 313 -23.25 -14.12 -19.51
C ILE A 313 -22.48 -12.80 -19.65
N LEU A 314 -22.61 -12.16 -20.81
CA LEU A 314 -22.27 -10.75 -20.99
C LEU A 314 -23.54 -9.94 -20.70
N VAL A 315 -23.56 -9.23 -19.58
CA VAL A 315 -24.63 -8.28 -19.24
C VAL A 315 -24.39 -6.98 -19.98
N ALA A 316 -25.46 -6.49 -20.60
CA ALA A 316 -25.55 -5.17 -21.17
C ALA A 316 -27.04 -4.79 -21.19
N LEU A 317 -27.48 -4.05 -20.17
CA LEU A 317 -28.84 -3.52 -20.11
C LEU A 317 -28.98 -2.41 -21.17
N GLN A 318 -30.02 -2.52 -22.00
CA GLN A 318 -30.32 -1.60 -23.11
C GLN A 318 -31.62 -0.85 -22.88
#